data_AF-A0A4R9M0N6-F1
#
_entry.id   AF-A0A4R9M0N6-F1
#
_cell.length_a   1.000
_cell.length_b   1.000
_cell.length_c   1.000
_cell.angle_alpha   90.00
_cell.angle_beta   90.00
_cell.angle_gamma   90.00
#
_symmetry.space_group_name_H-M   'P 1'
#
loop_
_entity.id
_entity.type
_entity.pdbx_description
1 polymer ?
#
loop_
_entity_poly.entity_id
_entity_poly.type
_entity_poly.pdbx_seq_one_letter_code
_entity_poly.pdbx_strand_id
1 'polypeptide(L)'
;MRMQVEGKLEYPHIVTGETQENHLLLRLRTPPNPGLAERQPLVIGLAIDKSWSMKGEKIEAVVEAACSLVNWLTRHDSLAIIAYSADVQLIQAVTHLTEKLSVTDRLRSIQVGTSTNLSGGWLSALKAVENANVPNAYKRVILLTDGNPTSGIKEAETLIQIAKDHLTRGISTTTIGVGSDFNETMLMEIARAGGGNFYFVDNPELASDIFFQEFGDIGALYAQAIDVGIEFAPGVKFKQLLNDYSFQFNEEIDEFHGDAKSFGQQKVNIQAGDIRADDIRNVVLKIEIDESVKKIEVPIFKADITYYNLLNQMKLESVSTELPISHAAAKGKQDPDVLVEMLVANAGKGMAKITEYVQQGNLEDARVILFGLMQDIDSNKHYSPNALGSLLHRLQAMDAKIQEKSNDLTKHLFAGSSYFSRGPEKIDLKGVQVHDRIYEYQTTGDIDLYKCPEIKSIVERKLEEGFRYVIFDFSETSHIDSSAIGTLIQIVGWLRRRGGEFIASNIRDSVKKVFEITRLYNHIRVAETMTSARENLQRIIYANQGEEAD
;
A
#
# COMPACT_ATOMS: atom_id res chain seq x y z
N MET A 1 14.45 -13.98 -13.59
CA MET A 1 14.41 -14.33 -12.14
C MET A 1 13.06 -14.98 -11.87
N ARG A 2 12.94 -15.83 -10.85
CA ARG A 2 11.70 -16.54 -10.48
C ARG A 2 11.20 -16.08 -9.11
N MET A 3 9.92 -16.33 -8.82
CA MET A 3 9.34 -16.17 -7.48
C MET A 3 10.14 -16.97 -6.47
N GLN A 4 10.35 -16.40 -5.30
CA GLN A 4 10.94 -17.07 -4.14
C GLN A 4 9.85 -17.32 -3.11
N VAL A 5 9.93 -18.46 -2.43
CA VAL A 5 9.01 -18.79 -1.34
C VAL A 5 9.83 -19.19 -0.12
N GLU A 6 9.46 -18.67 1.04
CA GLU A 6 10.06 -18.97 2.33
C GLU A 6 8.97 -19.39 3.32
N GLY A 7 9.24 -20.40 4.15
CA GLY A 7 8.35 -20.81 5.23
C GLY A 7 9.02 -20.73 6.60
N LYS A 8 8.31 -20.18 7.59
CA LYS A 8 8.79 -20.00 8.98
C LYS A 8 7.72 -20.39 10.00
N LEU A 9 8.16 -20.90 11.14
CA LEU A 9 7.32 -21.08 12.32
C LEU A 9 7.50 -19.93 13.29
N GLU A 10 6.44 -19.56 14.01
CA GLU A 10 6.50 -18.60 15.11
C GLU A 10 7.47 -19.08 16.19
N TYR A 11 7.39 -20.35 16.57
CA TYR A 11 8.36 -20.99 17.45
C TYR A 11 9.18 -22.02 16.67
N PRO A 12 10.52 -21.87 16.57
CA PRO A 12 11.34 -22.70 15.70
C PRO A 12 11.53 -24.12 16.21
N HIS A 13 11.34 -24.37 17.51
CA HIS A 13 11.54 -25.70 18.10
C HIS A 13 10.25 -26.33 18.62
N ILE A 14 10.09 -27.60 18.31
CA ILE A 14 8.99 -28.44 18.76
C ILE A 14 9.39 -29.10 20.08
N VAL A 15 8.76 -28.67 21.17
CA VAL A 15 8.97 -29.26 22.51
C VAL A 15 8.41 -30.68 22.52
N THR A 16 9.20 -31.63 23.03
CA THR A 16 8.81 -33.04 23.07
C THR A 16 7.92 -33.36 24.26
N GLY A 17 6.87 -34.17 24.06
CA GLY A 17 6.02 -34.71 25.12
C GLY A 17 4.77 -33.89 25.43
N GLU A 18 4.51 -32.83 24.68
CA GLU A 18 3.31 -32.00 24.81
C GLU A 18 2.74 -31.67 23.43
N THR A 19 1.41 -31.60 23.34
CA THR A 19 0.74 -31.02 22.17
C THR A 19 0.85 -29.51 22.25
N GLN A 20 1.25 -28.85 21.16
CA GLN A 20 1.48 -27.41 21.14
C GLN A 20 0.91 -26.73 19.89
N GLU A 21 0.37 -25.53 20.06
CA GLU A 21 0.02 -24.67 18.93
C GLU A 21 1.24 -23.87 18.45
N ASN A 22 1.25 -23.59 17.16
CA ASN A 22 2.26 -22.78 16.48
C ASN A 22 1.62 -22.08 15.27
N HIS A 23 2.27 -21.05 14.75
CA HIS A 23 1.85 -20.39 13.51
C HIS A 23 2.89 -20.59 12.41
N LEU A 24 2.42 -20.86 11.20
CA LEU A 24 3.21 -21.02 9.99
C LEU A 24 3.01 -19.81 9.09
N LEU A 25 4.07 -19.10 8.77
CA LEU A 25 4.12 -18.07 7.73
C LEU A 25 4.74 -18.65 6.46
N LEU A 26 4.04 -18.57 5.34
CA LEU A 26 4.60 -18.71 3.98
C LEU A 26 4.66 -17.33 3.33
N ARG A 27 5.85 -16.94 2.88
CA ARG A 27 6.12 -15.66 2.23
C ARG A 27 6.55 -15.88 0.78
N LEU A 28 5.73 -15.42 -0.15
CA LEU A 28 5.97 -15.43 -1.59
C LEU A 28 6.53 -14.07 -1.98
N ARG A 29 7.68 -14.05 -2.67
CA ARG A 29 8.37 -12.82 -3.10
C ARG A 29 8.60 -12.88 -4.60
N THR A 30 8.10 -11.92 -5.36
CA THR A 30 8.32 -11.86 -6.81
C THR A 30 9.54 -11.03 -7.15
N PRO A 31 10.25 -11.37 -8.24
CA PRO A 31 11.40 -10.59 -8.67
C PRO A 31 10.97 -9.26 -9.30
N PRO A 32 11.88 -8.26 -9.33
CA PRO A 32 11.67 -7.05 -10.09
C PRO A 32 11.56 -7.33 -11.60
N ASN A 33 10.76 -6.54 -12.31
CA ASN A 33 10.51 -6.75 -13.74
C ASN A 33 11.73 -6.31 -14.60
N PRO A 34 12.39 -7.23 -15.32
CA PRO A 34 13.51 -6.89 -16.21
C PRO A 34 13.09 -6.12 -17.49
N GLY A 35 11.79 -6.07 -17.82
CA GLY A 35 11.23 -5.58 -19.09
C GLY A 35 10.70 -4.14 -19.09
N LEU A 36 11.32 -3.19 -18.38
CA LEU A 36 10.93 -1.75 -18.42
C LEU A 36 10.98 -1.13 -19.85
N ALA A 37 11.54 -1.83 -20.83
CA ALA A 37 11.57 -1.42 -22.24
C ALA A 37 10.29 -1.79 -23.05
N GLU A 38 9.45 -2.73 -22.59
CA GLU A 38 8.24 -3.21 -23.28
C GLU A 38 6.95 -2.91 -22.48
N ARG A 39 6.88 -1.77 -21.82
CA ARG A 39 5.66 -1.31 -21.15
C ARG A 39 4.60 -0.93 -22.19
N GLN A 40 3.39 -1.50 -22.10
CA GLN A 40 2.24 -1.02 -22.89
C GLN A 40 1.94 0.45 -22.54
N PRO A 41 1.74 1.33 -23.54
CA PRO A 41 1.36 2.72 -23.30
C PRO A 41 0.08 2.83 -22.49
N LEU A 42 0.03 3.80 -21.58
CA LEU A 42 -1.22 4.15 -20.90
C LEU A 42 -1.92 5.28 -21.64
N VAL A 43 -3.25 5.20 -21.70
CA VAL A 43 -4.12 6.32 -22.07
C VAL A 43 -5.04 6.59 -20.89
N ILE A 44 -4.77 7.70 -20.19
CA ILE A 44 -5.46 8.07 -18.97
C ILE A 44 -6.38 9.26 -19.24
N GLY A 45 -7.60 9.22 -18.71
CA GLY A 45 -8.50 10.37 -18.64
C GLY A 45 -8.77 10.74 -17.18
N LEU A 46 -8.38 11.94 -16.76
CA LEU A 46 -8.74 12.48 -15.46
C LEU A 46 -10.02 13.31 -15.58
N ALA A 47 -11.04 12.96 -14.80
CA ALA A 47 -12.21 13.80 -14.56
C ALA A 47 -12.13 14.35 -13.13
N ILE A 48 -11.82 15.64 -13.01
CA ILE A 48 -11.60 16.34 -11.73
C ILE A 48 -12.83 17.18 -11.40
N ASP A 49 -13.50 16.87 -10.30
CA ASP A 49 -14.50 17.76 -9.72
C ASP A 49 -13.84 19.06 -9.26
N LYS A 50 -14.38 20.20 -9.71
CA LYS A 50 -14.02 21.56 -9.29
C LYS A 50 -15.21 22.27 -8.63
N SER A 51 -16.23 21.56 -8.17
CA SER A 51 -17.41 22.15 -7.50
C SER A 51 -17.04 22.86 -6.18
N TRP A 52 -17.96 23.67 -5.66
CA TRP A 52 -17.67 24.52 -4.49
C TRP A 52 -17.25 23.72 -3.24
N SER A 53 -17.73 22.49 -3.09
CA SER A 53 -17.37 21.58 -1.99
C SER A 53 -15.87 21.22 -2.00
N MET A 54 -15.23 21.23 -3.17
CA MET A 54 -13.80 20.94 -3.36
C MET A 54 -12.88 22.08 -2.90
N LYS A 55 -13.43 23.23 -2.48
CA LYS A 55 -12.63 24.42 -2.15
C LYS A 55 -11.62 24.15 -1.03
N GLY A 56 -10.45 24.77 -1.15
CA GLY A 56 -9.38 24.73 -0.14
C GLY A 56 -8.49 23.49 -0.34
N GLU A 57 -8.15 22.83 0.75
CA GLU A 57 -7.14 21.76 0.76
C GLU A 57 -7.50 20.58 -0.16
N LYS A 58 -8.80 20.29 -0.38
CA LYS A 58 -9.25 19.19 -1.25
C LYS A 58 -8.82 19.37 -2.70
N ILE A 59 -9.13 20.53 -3.32
CA ILE A 59 -8.75 20.79 -4.71
C ILE A 59 -7.24 20.94 -4.86
N GLU A 60 -6.57 21.53 -3.86
CA GLU A 60 -5.09 21.65 -3.85
C GLU A 60 -4.42 20.28 -3.86
N ALA A 61 -4.89 19.36 -3.02
CA ALA A 61 -4.40 17.99 -2.98
C ALA A 61 -4.67 17.22 -4.28
N VAL A 62 -5.87 17.35 -4.84
CA VAL A 62 -6.21 16.69 -6.11
C VAL A 62 -5.34 17.22 -7.25
N VAL A 63 -5.09 18.53 -7.29
CA VAL A 63 -4.20 19.16 -8.26
C VAL A 63 -2.76 18.67 -8.11
N GLU A 64 -2.24 18.60 -6.88
CA GLU A 64 -0.86 18.13 -6.64
C GLU A 64 -0.71 16.61 -6.89
N ALA A 65 -1.75 15.81 -6.58
CA ALA A 65 -1.78 14.38 -6.93
C ALA A 65 -1.83 14.18 -8.46
N ALA A 66 -2.65 14.97 -9.17
CA ALA A 66 -2.67 14.97 -10.63
C ALA A 66 -1.34 15.45 -11.24
N CYS A 67 -0.67 16.43 -10.65
CA CYS A 67 0.67 16.86 -11.07
C CYS A 67 1.70 15.74 -10.87
N SER A 68 1.61 15.01 -9.75
CA SER A 68 2.45 13.86 -9.46
C SER A 68 2.25 12.74 -10.50
N LEU A 69 1.01 12.46 -10.89
CA LEU A 69 0.69 11.55 -11.98
C LEU A 69 1.33 11.99 -13.30
N VAL A 70 1.17 13.27 -13.69
CA VAL A 70 1.78 13.82 -14.90
C VAL A 70 3.29 13.60 -14.91
N ASN A 71 3.93 13.77 -13.75
CA ASN A 71 5.37 13.56 -13.60
C ASN A 71 5.77 12.08 -13.66
N TRP A 72 4.94 11.18 -13.15
CA TRP A 72 5.15 9.73 -13.20
C TRP A 72 4.98 9.15 -14.61
N LEU A 73 3.96 9.58 -15.34
CA LEU A 73 3.67 9.11 -16.70
C LEU A 73 4.85 9.37 -17.63
N THR A 74 5.16 8.46 -18.54
CA THR A 74 6.27 8.59 -19.49
C THR A 74 5.83 9.32 -20.76
N ARG A 75 6.80 9.71 -21.60
CA ARG A 75 6.51 10.29 -22.93
C ARG A 75 5.72 9.36 -23.86
N HIS A 76 5.66 8.07 -23.55
CA HIS A 76 4.93 7.06 -24.31
C HIS A 76 3.45 6.99 -23.89
N ASP A 77 3.11 7.56 -22.73
CA ASP A 77 1.74 7.61 -22.22
C ASP A 77 0.99 8.85 -22.76
N SER A 78 -0.33 8.77 -22.75
CA SER A 78 -1.25 9.85 -23.13
C SER A 78 -2.18 10.21 -21.98
N LEU A 79 -2.47 11.49 -21.85
CA LEU A 79 -3.31 12.00 -20.76
C LEU A 79 -4.34 13.01 -21.27
N ALA A 80 -5.60 12.81 -20.86
CA ALA A 80 -6.67 13.78 -20.94
C ALA A 80 -6.95 14.35 -19.54
N ILE A 81 -7.22 15.64 -19.43
CA ILE A 81 -7.65 16.25 -18.17
C ILE A 81 -8.91 17.07 -18.43
N ILE A 82 -9.98 16.69 -17.75
CA ILE A 82 -11.29 17.33 -17.77
C ILE A 82 -11.56 17.81 -16.35
N ALA A 83 -11.80 19.10 -16.18
CA ALA A 83 -12.26 19.67 -14.92
C ALA A 83 -13.75 20.03 -15.03
N TYR A 84 -14.57 19.67 -14.06
CA TYR A 84 -16.02 19.84 -14.15
C TYR A 84 -16.65 20.44 -12.90
N SER A 85 -17.64 21.30 -13.11
CA SER A 85 -18.57 21.80 -12.09
C SER A 85 -19.97 21.87 -12.70
N ALA A 86 -20.59 23.05 -12.82
CA ALA A 86 -21.78 23.24 -13.66
C ALA A 86 -21.45 23.02 -15.15
N ASP A 87 -20.32 23.58 -15.56
CA ASP A 87 -19.67 23.46 -16.86
C ASP A 87 -18.63 22.33 -16.87
N VAL A 88 -18.30 21.83 -18.06
CA VAL A 88 -17.23 20.84 -18.28
C VAL A 88 -16.15 21.51 -19.11
N GLN A 89 -14.94 21.56 -18.56
CA GLN A 89 -13.79 22.24 -19.17
C GLN A 89 -12.70 21.22 -19.54
N LEU A 90 -12.26 21.24 -20.80
CA LEU A 90 -11.10 20.47 -21.24
C LEU A 90 -9.82 21.24 -20.88
N ILE A 91 -9.09 20.75 -19.89
CA ILE A 91 -7.82 21.33 -19.45
C ILE A 91 -6.67 20.82 -20.32
N GLN A 92 -6.71 19.54 -20.70
CA GLN A 92 -5.73 18.89 -21.55
C GLN A 92 -6.42 17.92 -22.50
N ALA A 93 -6.24 18.11 -23.81
CA ALA A 93 -6.64 17.13 -24.81
C ALA A 93 -5.76 15.87 -24.73
N VAL A 94 -6.27 14.70 -25.15
CA VAL A 94 -5.50 13.45 -25.10
C VAL A 94 -4.33 13.55 -26.07
N THR A 95 -3.14 13.77 -25.54
CA THR A 95 -1.90 13.85 -26.31
C THR A 95 -0.79 13.12 -25.56
N HIS A 96 0.23 12.67 -26.30
CA HIS A 96 1.45 12.15 -25.69
C HIS A 96 2.06 13.19 -24.75
N LEU A 97 2.54 12.75 -23.60
CA LEU A 97 3.12 13.61 -22.57
C LEU A 97 4.57 14.00 -22.88
N THR A 98 4.76 14.85 -23.89
CA THR A 98 6.07 15.43 -24.21
C THR A 98 6.39 16.67 -23.38
N GLU A 99 5.38 17.48 -23.04
CA GLU A 99 5.53 18.79 -22.37
C GLU A 99 4.83 18.81 -21.00
N LYS A 100 5.37 18.06 -20.03
CA LYS A 100 4.77 17.86 -18.70
C LYS A 100 4.58 19.15 -17.90
N LEU A 101 5.54 20.08 -17.94
CA LEU A 101 5.48 21.35 -17.19
C LEU A 101 4.25 22.17 -17.58
N SER A 102 3.95 22.24 -18.88
CA SER A 102 2.78 22.96 -19.39
C SER A 102 1.46 22.34 -18.92
N VAL A 103 1.42 21.01 -18.76
CA VAL A 103 0.25 20.30 -18.23
C VAL A 103 0.07 20.57 -16.74
N THR A 104 1.15 20.55 -15.96
CA THR A 104 1.10 20.87 -14.53
C THR A 104 0.69 22.33 -14.26
N ASP A 105 1.13 23.27 -15.09
CA ASP A 105 0.72 24.67 -14.97
C ASP A 105 -0.78 24.85 -15.25
N ARG A 106 -1.31 24.15 -16.26
CA ARG A 106 -2.76 24.13 -16.55
C ARG A 106 -3.56 23.51 -15.41
N LEU A 107 -3.08 22.42 -14.81
CA LEU A 107 -3.70 21.81 -13.62
C LEU A 107 -3.79 22.80 -12.45
N ARG A 108 -2.70 23.53 -12.17
CA ARG A 108 -2.66 24.55 -11.11
C ARG A 108 -3.53 25.77 -11.37
N SER A 109 -3.96 25.97 -12.62
CA SER A 109 -4.88 27.05 -12.98
C SER A 109 -6.37 26.70 -12.76
N ILE A 110 -6.69 25.47 -12.37
CA ILE A 110 -8.08 25.05 -12.13
C ILE A 110 -8.67 25.87 -10.97
N GLN A 111 -9.80 26.52 -11.25
CA GLN A 111 -10.54 27.32 -10.28
C GLN A 111 -11.83 26.62 -9.86
N VAL A 112 -12.21 26.82 -8.61
CA VAL A 112 -13.44 26.25 -8.05
C VAL A 112 -14.69 26.93 -8.67
N GLY A 113 -15.64 26.11 -9.10
CA GLY A 113 -16.96 26.47 -9.60
C GLY A 113 -18.07 26.22 -8.57
N THR A 114 -19.30 26.02 -9.05
CA THR A 114 -20.49 25.99 -8.18
C THR A 114 -21.06 24.58 -7.97
N SER A 115 -21.77 24.03 -8.96
CA SER A 115 -22.45 22.74 -8.88
C SER A 115 -21.59 21.57 -9.37
N THR A 116 -22.15 20.35 -9.35
CA THR A 116 -21.46 19.09 -9.65
C THR A 116 -22.17 18.35 -10.78
N ASN A 117 -21.72 18.55 -12.03
CA ASN A 117 -22.15 17.79 -13.21
C ASN A 117 -21.21 16.60 -13.45
N LEU A 118 -21.27 15.63 -12.52
CA LEU A 118 -20.43 14.43 -12.53
C LEU A 118 -20.49 13.68 -13.86
N SER A 119 -21.71 13.42 -14.36
CA SER A 119 -21.89 12.69 -15.63
C SER A 119 -21.24 13.40 -16.81
N GLY A 120 -21.30 14.74 -16.84
CA GLY A 120 -20.73 15.52 -17.94
C GLY A 120 -19.20 15.44 -17.95
N GLY A 121 -18.57 15.59 -16.78
CA GLY A 121 -17.13 15.47 -16.64
C GLY A 121 -16.62 14.07 -16.97
N TRP A 122 -17.25 13.06 -16.36
CA TRP A 122 -16.87 11.65 -16.54
C TRP A 122 -17.05 11.16 -17.98
N LEU A 123 -18.20 11.41 -18.61
CA LEU A 123 -18.45 11.02 -20.01
C LEU A 123 -17.50 11.73 -20.98
N SER A 124 -17.11 12.97 -20.69
CA SER A 124 -16.14 13.70 -21.51
C SER A 124 -14.75 13.07 -21.43
N ALA A 125 -14.34 12.60 -20.25
CA ALA A 125 -13.09 11.86 -20.08
C ALA A 125 -13.13 10.50 -20.79
N LEU A 126 -14.23 9.75 -20.67
CA LEU A 126 -14.43 8.48 -21.38
C LEU A 126 -14.32 8.67 -22.90
N LYS A 127 -15.03 9.67 -23.44
CA LYS A 127 -14.97 10.00 -24.87
C LYS A 127 -13.58 10.41 -25.32
N ALA A 128 -12.84 11.16 -24.50
CA ALA A 128 -11.48 11.57 -24.82
C ALA A 128 -10.54 10.35 -24.92
N VAL A 129 -10.58 9.44 -23.94
CA VAL A 129 -9.79 8.21 -23.91
C VAL A 129 -10.19 7.23 -25.03
N GLU A 130 -11.48 7.14 -25.34
CA GLU A 130 -11.99 6.31 -26.43
C GLU A 130 -11.42 6.76 -27.78
N ASN A 131 -11.47 8.07 -28.07
CA ASN A 131 -10.98 8.65 -29.32
C ASN A 131 -9.44 8.66 -29.46
N ALA A 132 -8.71 8.31 -28.41
CA ALA A 132 -7.25 8.22 -28.46
C ALA A 132 -6.82 7.03 -29.33
N ASN A 133 -6.12 7.32 -30.42
CA ASN A 133 -5.61 6.31 -31.34
C ASN A 133 -4.19 5.85 -30.94
N VAL A 134 -4.09 5.19 -29.79
CA VAL A 134 -2.85 4.58 -29.31
C VAL A 134 -3.01 3.06 -29.35
N PRO A 135 -2.33 2.35 -30.28
CA PRO A 135 -2.49 0.91 -30.42
C PRO A 135 -1.90 0.17 -29.20
N ASN A 136 -2.54 -0.94 -28.82
CA ASN A 136 -2.10 -1.82 -27.73
C ASN A 136 -1.90 -1.08 -26.39
N ALA A 137 -2.73 -0.08 -26.12
CA ALA A 137 -2.66 0.74 -24.93
C ALA A 137 -3.70 0.35 -23.88
N TYR A 138 -3.31 0.46 -22.60
CA TYR A 138 -4.24 0.32 -21.50
C TYR A 138 -5.02 1.62 -21.31
N LYS A 139 -6.35 1.55 -21.42
CA LYS A 139 -7.24 2.71 -21.35
C LYS A 139 -7.97 2.76 -20.01
N ARG A 140 -7.84 3.89 -19.30
CA ARG A 140 -8.49 4.09 -18.00
C ARG A 140 -8.95 5.52 -17.81
N VAL A 141 -10.12 5.67 -17.19
CA VAL A 141 -10.63 6.94 -16.68
C VAL A 141 -10.62 6.92 -15.16
N ILE A 142 -10.20 8.03 -14.56
CA ILE A 142 -10.19 8.25 -13.12
C ILE A 142 -11.11 9.41 -12.82
N LEU A 143 -12.16 9.11 -12.08
CA LEU A 143 -13.18 10.05 -11.68
C LEU A 143 -12.92 10.49 -10.24
N LEU A 144 -12.63 11.77 -10.03
CA LEU A 144 -12.49 12.37 -8.71
C LEU A 144 -13.69 13.24 -8.38
N THR A 145 -14.29 13.03 -7.21
CA THR A 145 -15.46 13.80 -6.78
C THR A 145 -15.56 13.86 -5.26
N ASP A 146 -16.02 14.97 -4.71
CA ASP A 146 -16.36 15.09 -3.28
C ASP A 146 -17.85 15.26 -3.00
N GLY A 147 -18.67 15.28 -4.05
CA GLY A 147 -20.09 15.58 -3.97
C GLY A 147 -20.98 14.59 -4.73
N ASN A 148 -22.29 14.73 -4.47
CA ASN A 148 -23.35 14.03 -5.21
C ASN A 148 -23.63 14.69 -6.57
N PRO A 149 -24.03 13.93 -7.61
CA PRO A 149 -24.50 14.50 -8.86
C PRO A 149 -25.67 15.47 -8.64
N THR A 150 -25.47 16.75 -8.93
CA THR A 150 -26.50 17.80 -8.78
C THR A 150 -27.09 18.23 -10.13
N SER A 151 -26.41 17.90 -11.23
CA SER A 151 -26.83 18.18 -12.62
C SER A 151 -26.38 17.04 -13.55
N GLY A 152 -27.02 16.90 -14.71
CA GLY A 152 -26.78 15.78 -15.63
C GLY A 152 -27.54 14.52 -15.23
N ILE A 153 -26.96 13.34 -15.52
CA ILE A 153 -27.50 12.04 -15.12
C ILE A 153 -27.24 11.84 -13.63
N LYS A 154 -28.28 11.51 -12.87
CA LYS A 154 -28.23 11.36 -11.41
C LYS A 154 -28.55 9.94 -10.94
N GLU A 155 -29.19 9.17 -11.80
CA GLU A 155 -29.64 7.82 -11.55
C GLU A 155 -28.44 6.86 -11.55
N ALA A 156 -28.16 6.24 -10.39
CA ALA A 156 -27.00 5.38 -10.20
C ALA A 156 -26.99 4.20 -11.18
N GLU A 157 -28.14 3.58 -11.45
CA GLU A 157 -28.25 2.46 -12.39
C GLU A 157 -27.80 2.83 -13.80
N THR A 158 -28.10 4.07 -14.23
CA THR A 158 -27.70 4.55 -15.56
C THR A 158 -26.19 4.75 -15.62
N LEU A 159 -25.58 5.33 -14.58
CA LEU A 159 -24.12 5.52 -14.50
C LEU A 159 -23.38 4.18 -14.44
N ILE A 160 -23.89 3.21 -13.68
CA ILE A 160 -23.34 1.85 -13.60
C ILE A 160 -23.40 1.16 -14.97
N GLN A 161 -24.51 1.29 -15.70
CA GLN A 161 -24.63 0.72 -17.04
C GLN A 161 -23.64 1.35 -18.03
N ILE A 162 -23.46 2.68 -17.97
CA ILE A 162 -22.46 3.39 -18.77
C ILE A 162 -21.04 2.87 -18.49
N ALA A 163 -20.68 2.65 -17.22
CA ALA A 163 -19.39 2.09 -16.83
C ALA A 163 -19.19 0.69 -17.43
N LYS A 164 -20.19 -0.17 -17.31
CA LYS A 164 -20.19 -1.52 -17.88
C LYS A 164 -20.00 -1.52 -19.40
N ASP A 165 -20.69 -0.62 -20.10
CA ASP A 165 -20.62 -0.50 -21.56
C ASP A 165 -19.27 0.06 -22.06
N HIS A 166 -18.53 0.81 -21.24
CA HIS A 166 -17.18 1.26 -21.58
C HIS A 166 -16.13 0.21 -21.24
N LEU A 167 -16.34 -0.59 -20.19
CA LEU A 167 -15.47 -1.73 -19.87
C LEU A 167 -15.48 -2.77 -21.00
N THR A 168 -16.64 -3.07 -21.60
CA THR A 168 -16.73 -3.99 -22.76
C THR A 168 -15.98 -3.47 -23.99
N ARG A 169 -15.73 -2.15 -24.06
CA ARG A 169 -14.88 -1.50 -25.07
C ARG A 169 -13.41 -1.36 -24.64
N GLY A 170 -13.03 -1.95 -23.50
CA GLY A 170 -11.67 -1.98 -22.99
C GLY A 170 -11.24 -0.72 -22.24
N ILE A 171 -12.19 0.11 -21.79
CA ILE A 171 -11.90 1.33 -21.02
C ILE A 171 -12.38 1.12 -19.58
N SER A 172 -11.43 1.04 -18.65
CA SER A 172 -11.75 0.87 -17.23
C SER A 172 -12.06 2.21 -16.56
N THR A 173 -12.85 2.19 -15.48
CA THR A 173 -13.14 3.37 -14.64
C THR A 173 -12.79 3.11 -13.19
N THR A 174 -11.90 3.94 -12.65
CA THR A 174 -11.62 4.05 -11.21
C THR A 174 -12.32 5.29 -10.67
N THR A 175 -12.88 5.21 -9.47
CA THR A 175 -13.52 6.33 -8.79
C THR A 175 -12.77 6.68 -7.50
N ILE A 176 -12.60 7.96 -7.22
CA ILE A 176 -11.92 8.49 -6.05
C ILE A 176 -12.86 9.50 -5.39
N GLY A 177 -13.41 9.10 -4.26
CA GLY A 177 -14.20 9.97 -3.39
C GLY A 177 -13.29 10.80 -2.49
N VAL A 178 -13.42 12.11 -2.48
CA VAL A 178 -12.61 13.04 -1.67
C VAL A 178 -13.47 13.65 -0.56
N GLY A 179 -12.98 13.72 0.67
CA GLY A 179 -13.77 14.21 1.81
C GLY A 179 -14.94 13.27 2.17
N SER A 180 -15.95 13.72 2.91
CA SER A 180 -17.01 12.86 3.47
C SER A 180 -18.35 12.86 2.71
N ASP A 181 -18.54 13.74 1.72
CA ASP A 181 -19.87 14.21 1.31
C ASP A 181 -20.31 13.74 -0.09
N PHE A 182 -20.05 12.48 -0.44
CA PHE A 182 -20.44 11.88 -1.72
C PHE A 182 -21.20 10.54 -1.56
N ASN A 183 -21.89 10.10 -2.61
CA ASN A 183 -22.58 8.80 -2.64
C ASN A 183 -21.57 7.68 -2.92
N GLU A 184 -21.01 7.15 -1.84
CA GLU A 184 -20.04 6.05 -1.86
C GLU A 184 -20.56 4.80 -2.57
N THR A 185 -21.79 4.37 -2.27
CA THR A 185 -22.40 3.20 -2.93
C THR A 185 -22.40 3.36 -4.45
N MET A 186 -22.76 4.54 -4.95
CA MET A 186 -22.78 4.81 -6.39
C MET A 186 -21.38 4.81 -6.99
N LEU A 187 -20.39 5.47 -6.37
CA LEU A 187 -19.01 5.49 -6.88
C LEU A 187 -18.36 4.11 -6.87
N MET A 188 -18.60 3.34 -5.81
CA MET A 188 -18.13 1.97 -5.69
C MET A 188 -18.73 1.07 -6.77
N GLU A 189 -20.04 1.14 -7.00
CA GLU A 189 -20.69 0.34 -8.04
C GLU A 189 -20.29 0.79 -9.46
N ILE A 190 -20.03 2.08 -9.70
CA ILE A 190 -19.46 2.57 -10.96
C ILE A 190 -18.06 1.99 -11.19
N ALA A 191 -17.17 2.04 -10.19
CA ALA A 191 -15.83 1.47 -10.30
C ALA A 191 -15.87 -0.05 -10.53
N ARG A 192 -16.66 -0.75 -9.72
CA ARG A 192 -16.85 -2.21 -9.82
C ARG A 192 -17.38 -2.63 -11.18
N ALA A 193 -18.43 -1.97 -11.68
CA ALA A 193 -18.99 -2.26 -12.99
C ALA A 193 -18.06 -1.81 -14.14
N GLY A 194 -17.25 -0.78 -13.91
CA GLY A 194 -16.24 -0.26 -14.82
C GLY A 194 -14.90 -0.98 -14.76
N GLY A 195 -14.76 -2.05 -13.97
CA GLY A 195 -13.54 -2.86 -13.88
C GLY A 195 -12.33 -2.11 -13.32
N GLY A 196 -12.56 -1.08 -12.51
CA GLY A 196 -11.53 -0.33 -11.78
C GLY A 196 -11.78 -0.35 -10.27
N ASN A 197 -11.04 0.49 -9.57
CA ASN A 197 -11.04 0.53 -8.11
C ASN A 197 -11.87 1.72 -7.58
N PHE A 198 -12.33 1.60 -6.34
CA PHE A 198 -12.88 2.73 -5.59
C PHE A 198 -11.93 3.09 -4.46
N TYR A 199 -11.57 4.37 -4.37
CA TYR A 199 -10.76 4.91 -3.28
C TYR A 199 -11.48 6.02 -2.55
N PHE A 200 -11.17 6.12 -1.26
CA PHE A 200 -11.65 7.18 -0.39
C PHE A 200 -10.48 7.98 0.17
N VAL A 201 -10.50 9.29 -0.07
CA VAL A 201 -9.50 10.24 0.43
C VAL A 201 -10.16 11.03 1.56
N ASP A 202 -9.99 10.56 2.80
CA ASP A 202 -10.48 11.24 4.00
C ASP A 202 -9.63 12.48 4.36
N ASN A 203 -8.35 12.47 3.97
CA ASN A 203 -7.39 13.53 4.16
C ASN A 203 -6.75 13.92 2.81
N PRO A 204 -6.85 15.19 2.38
CA PRO A 204 -6.21 15.69 1.16
C PRO A 204 -4.72 15.32 1.03
N GLU A 205 -3.96 15.24 2.12
CA GLU A 205 -2.54 14.86 2.09
C GLU A 205 -2.30 13.42 1.56
N LEU A 206 -3.30 12.54 1.67
CA LEU A 206 -3.25 11.15 1.20
C LEU A 206 -3.66 10.99 -0.28
N ALA A 207 -4.14 12.06 -0.92
CA ALA A 207 -4.56 12.01 -2.32
C ALA A 207 -3.40 11.57 -3.24
N SER A 208 -2.18 12.05 -2.97
CA SER A 208 -1.00 11.65 -3.74
C SER A 208 -0.69 10.16 -3.57
N ASP A 209 -0.77 9.62 -2.36
CA ASP A 209 -0.48 8.21 -2.07
C ASP A 209 -1.55 7.29 -2.69
N ILE A 210 -2.83 7.66 -2.63
CA ILE A 210 -3.92 6.91 -3.26
C ILE A 210 -3.78 6.93 -4.78
N PHE A 211 -3.37 8.07 -5.35
CA PHE A 211 -2.98 8.14 -6.75
C PHE A 211 -1.83 7.17 -7.00
N PHE A 212 -0.73 7.25 -6.24
CA PHE A 212 0.40 6.34 -6.40
C PHE A 212 0.05 4.87 -6.16
N GLN A 213 -0.95 4.53 -5.35
CA GLN A 213 -1.47 3.17 -5.21
C GLN A 213 -2.22 2.76 -6.49
N GLU A 214 -3.16 3.57 -6.96
CA GLU A 214 -3.89 3.32 -8.22
C GLU A 214 -2.94 3.20 -9.43
N PHE A 215 -1.80 3.90 -9.44
CA PHE A 215 -0.81 3.86 -10.54
C PHE A 215 0.36 2.90 -10.30
N GLY A 216 0.75 2.66 -9.05
CA GLY A 216 1.70 1.61 -8.65
C GLY A 216 1.11 0.22 -8.88
N ASP A 217 -0.22 0.14 -8.80
CA ASP A 217 -1.03 -1.00 -9.19
C ASP A 217 -1.00 -1.31 -10.70
N ILE A 218 -0.53 -0.35 -11.50
CA ILE A 218 -0.28 -0.48 -12.96
C ILE A 218 1.17 -0.98 -13.21
N GLY A 219 1.86 -1.44 -12.18
CA GLY A 219 3.04 -2.30 -12.32
C GLY A 219 2.69 -3.60 -13.05
N ALA A 220 3.60 -4.10 -13.89
CA ALA A 220 3.35 -5.31 -14.67
C ALA A 220 3.05 -6.51 -13.77
N LEU A 221 1.94 -7.19 -14.06
CA LEU A 221 1.56 -8.44 -13.40
C LEU A 221 2.67 -9.48 -13.62
N TYR A 222 3.13 -10.13 -12.55
CA TYR A 222 4.18 -11.16 -12.64
C TYR A 222 3.57 -12.56 -12.70
N ALA A 223 2.65 -12.85 -11.78
CA ALA A 223 2.03 -14.16 -11.68
C ALA A 223 0.51 -14.08 -11.52
N GLN A 224 -0.19 -14.98 -12.21
CA GLN A 224 -1.64 -15.14 -12.17
C GLN A 224 -2.05 -16.49 -11.62
N ALA A 225 -3.23 -16.53 -10.98
CA ALA A 225 -3.85 -17.73 -10.44
C ALA A 225 -2.89 -18.53 -9.56
N ILE A 226 -2.34 -17.88 -8.54
CA ILE A 226 -1.48 -18.52 -7.56
C ILE A 226 -2.31 -19.46 -6.71
N ASP A 227 -1.96 -20.73 -6.78
CA ASP A 227 -2.42 -21.77 -5.87
C ASP A 227 -1.26 -22.18 -4.94
N VAL A 228 -1.53 -22.18 -3.64
CA VAL A 228 -0.60 -22.62 -2.59
C VAL A 228 -1.12 -23.92 -2.00
N GLY A 229 -0.54 -25.05 -2.41
CA GLY A 229 -0.82 -26.36 -1.84
C GLY A 229 0.13 -26.66 -0.69
N ILE A 230 -0.39 -27.00 0.49
CA ILE A 230 0.39 -27.30 1.68
C ILE A 230 0.02 -28.70 2.16
N GLU A 231 1.02 -29.56 2.31
CA GLU A 231 0.90 -30.89 2.89
C GLU A 231 1.60 -30.91 4.24
N PHE A 232 0.87 -31.31 5.28
CA PHE A 232 1.38 -31.36 6.65
C PHE A 232 1.89 -32.75 6.99
N ALA A 233 2.94 -32.79 7.82
CA ALA A 233 3.45 -34.04 8.36
C ALA A 233 2.42 -34.74 9.26
N PRO A 234 2.45 -36.08 9.38
CA PRO A 234 1.70 -36.80 10.39
C PRO A 234 1.90 -36.20 11.80
N GLY A 235 0.80 -35.93 12.49
CA GLY A 235 0.84 -35.27 13.82
C GLY A 235 0.83 -33.76 13.79
N VAL A 236 0.86 -33.13 12.61
CA VAL A 236 0.63 -31.69 12.41
C VAL A 236 -0.77 -31.49 11.87
N LYS A 237 -1.61 -30.77 12.63
CA LYS A 237 -2.99 -30.49 12.30
C LYS A 237 -3.18 -29.03 11.93
N PHE A 238 -3.78 -28.79 10.77
CA PHE A 238 -4.30 -27.48 10.41
C PHE A 238 -5.47 -27.10 11.33
N LYS A 239 -5.40 -25.92 11.94
CA LYS A 239 -6.47 -25.39 12.81
C LYS A 239 -7.23 -24.27 12.12
N GLN A 240 -6.51 -23.33 11.50
CA GLN A 240 -7.11 -22.14 10.93
C GLN A 240 -6.19 -21.48 9.91
N LEU A 241 -6.73 -20.99 8.80
CA LEU A 241 -6.05 -20.01 7.95
C LEU A 241 -6.32 -18.62 8.54
N LEU A 242 -5.31 -17.79 8.80
CA LEU A 242 -5.52 -16.48 9.43
C LEU A 242 -5.78 -15.35 8.43
N ASN A 243 -5.36 -15.49 7.17
CA ASN A 243 -5.76 -14.58 6.10
C ASN A 243 -7.16 -14.93 5.56
N ASP A 244 -7.75 -14.00 4.80
CA ASP A 244 -9.08 -14.16 4.18
C ASP A 244 -9.03 -14.74 2.75
N TYR A 245 -8.06 -15.61 2.48
CA TYR A 245 -8.04 -16.34 1.21
C TYR A 245 -9.07 -17.48 1.19
N SER A 246 -9.55 -17.78 -0.01
CA SER A 246 -10.34 -18.98 -0.24
C SER A 246 -9.43 -20.21 -0.15
N PHE A 247 -9.86 -21.26 0.53
CA PHE A 247 -9.10 -22.49 0.65
C PHE A 247 -9.98 -23.74 0.62
N GLN A 248 -9.37 -24.85 0.22
CA GLN A 248 -9.92 -26.20 0.32
C GLN A 248 -9.07 -27.01 1.28
N PHE A 249 -9.71 -27.79 2.15
CA PHE A 249 -9.04 -28.67 3.11
C PHE A 249 -9.48 -30.10 2.86
N ASN A 250 -8.51 -30.99 2.69
CA ASN A 250 -8.70 -32.42 2.55
C ASN A 250 -7.86 -33.16 3.59
N GLU A 251 -8.42 -34.21 4.17
CA GLU A 251 -7.71 -35.12 5.07
C GLU A 251 -7.76 -36.52 4.46
N GLU A 252 -6.60 -37.01 4.03
CA GLU A 252 -6.45 -38.38 3.55
C GLU A 252 -6.10 -39.26 4.74
N ILE A 253 -6.98 -40.21 5.04
CA ILE A 253 -6.75 -41.22 6.08
C ILE A 253 -6.15 -42.43 5.38
N ASP A 254 -4.91 -42.78 5.72
CA ASP A 254 -4.35 -44.08 5.34
C ASP A 254 -5.12 -45.19 6.08
N GLU A 255 -6.16 -45.72 5.44
CA GLU A 255 -6.83 -46.95 5.88
C GLU A 255 -5.94 -48.14 5.50
N PHE A 256 -5.17 -48.76 6.42
CA PHE A 256 -4.89 -50.19 6.29
C PHE A 256 -4.57 -50.93 7.61
N HIS A 257 -4.87 -52.24 7.55
CA HIS A 257 -5.16 -53.22 8.60
C HIS A 257 -4.25 -53.35 9.83
N GLY A 258 -4.91 -53.51 10.99
CA GLY A 258 -4.43 -54.28 12.13
C GLY A 258 -3.48 -53.55 13.06
N ASP A 259 -4.03 -53.02 14.17
CA ASP A 259 -3.31 -52.54 15.36
C ASP A 259 -2.12 -51.58 15.14
N ALA A 260 -2.39 -50.38 14.61
CA ALA A 260 -1.66 -49.14 14.94
C ALA A 260 -2.45 -47.91 14.44
N LYS A 261 -2.42 -46.81 15.19
CA LYS A 261 -3.14 -45.54 14.90
C LYS A 261 -2.98 -45.11 13.43
N SER A 262 -4.10 -44.92 12.71
CA SER A 262 -4.12 -44.28 11.41
C SER A 262 -3.57 -42.85 11.51
N PHE A 263 -2.57 -42.53 10.71
CA PHE A 263 -2.07 -41.16 10.58
C PHE A 263 -2.75 -40.53 9.36
N GLY A 264 -3.63 -39.55 9.58
CA GLY A 264 -4.20 -38.76 8.49
C GLY A 264 -3.19 -37.74 7.99
N GLN A 265 -2.95 -37.69 6.68
CA GLN A 265 -2.18 -36.63 6.04
C GLN A 265 -3.14 -35.51 5.64
N GLN A 266 -2.88 -34.30 6.13
CA GLN A 266 -3.72 -33.13 5.88
C GLN A 266 -3.15 -32.29 4.75
N LYS A 267 -4.02 -31.90 3.81
CA LYS A 267 -3.69 -31.03 2.68
C LYS A 267 -4.59 -29.79 2.66
N VAL A 268 -3.97 -28.63 2.53
CA VAL A 268 -4.64 -27.33 2.40
C VAL A 268 -4.25 -26.71 1.07
N ASN A 269 -5.21 -26.42 0.20
CA ASN A 269 -4.99 -25.68 -1.05
C ASN A 269 -5.59 -24.29 -0.92
N ILE A 270 -4.80 -23.25 -1.13
CA ILE A 270 -5.19 -21.85 -0.92
C ILE A 270 -5.09 -21.10 -2.25
N GLN A 271 -6.16 -20.41 -2.63
CA GLN A 271 -6.20 -19.54 -3.79
C GLN A 271 -5.72 -18.14 -3.39
N ALA A 272 -4.47 -17.82 -3.74
CA ALA A 272 -3.81 -16.57 -3.37
C ALA A 272 -3.93 -15.47 -4.46
N GLY A 273 -4.62 -15.77 -5.56
CA GLY A 273 -4.93 -14.80 -6.62
C GLY A 273 -3.71 -14.41 -7.45
N ASP A 274 -3.59 -13.13 -7.78
CA ASP A 274 -2.53 -12.63 -8.65
C ASP A 274 -1.52 -11.80 -7.86
N ILE A 275 -0.29 -11.66 -8.38
CA ILE A 275 0.77 -10.87 -7.76
C ILE A 275 1.60 -10.13 -8.81
N ARG A 276 2.04 -8.92 -8.48
CA ARG A 276 2.83 -8.06 -9.38
C ARG A 276 4.31 -8.39 -9.27
N ALA A 277 5.12 -7.86 -10.19
CA ALA A 277 6.57 -7.88 -10.04
C ALA A 277 7.00 -7.00 -8.86
N ASP A 278 8.07 -7.38 -8.18
CA ASP A 278 8.62 -6.69 -7.00
C ASP A 278 7.65 -6.57 -5.81
N ASP A 279 6.84 -7.61 -5.59
CA ASP A 279 5.77 -7.64 -4.58
C ASP A 279 5.90 -8.86 -3.65
N ILE A 280 5.21 -8.80 -2.51
CA ILE A 280 5.20 -9.83 -1.47
C ILE A 280 3.78 -10.26 -1.14
N ARG A 281 3.58 -11.57 -1.01
CA ARG A 281 2.37 -12.16 -0.45
C ARG A 281 2.69 -13.04 0.74
N ASN A 282 1.98 -12.82 1.84
CA ASN A 282 2.07 -13.64 3.03
C ASN A 282 0.81 -14.50 3.18
N VAL A 283 1.01 -15.74 3.60
CA VAL A 283 -0.03 -16.69 3.99
C VAL A 283 0.32 -17.18 5.40
N VAL A 284 -0.60 -16.99 6.34
CA VAL A 284 -0.39 -17.32 7.75
C VAL A 284 -1.43 -18.34 8.19
N LEU A 285 -0.96 -19.45 8.74
CA LEU A 285 -1.78 -20.55 9.22
C LEU A 285 -1.52 -20.80 10.71
N LYS A 286 -2.56 -21.16 11.44
CA LYS A 286 -2.48 -21.74 12.78
C LYS A 286 -2.49 -23.26 12.67
N ILE A 287 -1.50 -23.88 13.31
CA ILE A 287 -1.32 -25.33 13.33
C ILE A 287 -1.18 -25.84 14.77
N GLU A 288 -1.55 -27.10 14.98
CA GLU A 288 -1.34 -27.84 16.22
C GLU A 288 -0.39 -29.01 15.93
N ILE A 289 0.59 -29.22 16.79
CA ILE A 289 1.67 -30.17 16.60
C ILE A 289 1.65 -31.13 17.80
N ASP A 290 1.44 -32.42 17.55
CA ASP A 290 1.38 -33.45 18.58
C ASP A 290 2.74 -34.16 18.79
N GLU A 291 2.81 -35.00 19.81
CA GLU A 291 4.03 -35.75 20.15
C GLU A 291 4.47 -36.79 19.11
N SER A 292 3.57 -37.19 18.20
CA SER A 292 3.86 -38.23 17.20
C SER A 292 4.87 -37.75 16.16
N VAL A 293 5.00 -36.43 16.01
CA VAL A 293 6.01 -35.76 15.18
C VAL A 293 7.45 -36.16 15.56
N LYS A 294 7.70 -36.62 16.79
CA LYS A 294 9.01 -37.14 17.22
C LYS A 294 9.45 -38.39 16.45
N LYS A 295 8.50 -39.17 15.92
CA LYS A 295 8.76 -40.49 15.33
C LYS A 295 8.98 -40.42 13.82
N ILE A 296 8.93 -39.23 13.24
CA ILE A 296 8.97 -39.02 11.78
C ILE A 296 10.16 -38.14 11.41
N GLU A 297 10.85 -38.51 10.33
CA GLU A 297 12.00 -37.77 9.78
C GLU A 297 11.61 -36.96 8.53
N VAL A 298 10.34 -36.58 8.40
CA VAL A 298 9.83 -35.77 7.28
C VAL A 298 9.74 -34.29 7.66
N PRO A 299 9.79 -33.36 6.70
CA PRO A 299 9.55 -31.94 6.97
C PRO A 299 8.18 -31.71 7.61
N ILE A 300 8.07 -30.70 8.49
CA ILE A 300 6.83 -30.38 9.21
C ILE A 300 5.69 -30.00 8.27
N PHE A 301 6.03 -29.38 7.14
CA PHE A 301 5.17 -29.18 6.00
C PHE A 301 5.99 -29.20 4.71
N LYS A 302 5.32 -29.46 3.60
CA LYS A 302 5.77 -29.16 2.23
C LYS A 302 4.74 -28.25 1.58
N ALA A 303 5.19 -27.19 0.93
CA ALA A 303 4.34 -26.25 0.23
C ALA A 303 4.76 -26.17 -1.24
N ASP A 304 3.81 -26.35 -2.15
CA ASP A 304 3.95 -26.22 -3.59
C ASP A 304 3.11 -25.03 -4.08
N ILE A 305 3.77 -24.08 -4.73
CA ILE A 305 3.16 -22.84 -5.21
C ILE A 305 3.15 -22.88 -6.72
N THR A 306 1.97 -23.01 -7.33
CA THR A 306 1.80 -23.02 -8.78
C THR A 306 1.19 -21.73 -9.28
N TYR A 307 1.69 -21.20 -10.40
CA TYR A 307 1.21 -19.94 -10.97
C TYR A 307 1.55 -19.81 -12.46
N TYR A 308 0.80 -18.99 -13.19
CA TYR A 308 1.15 -18.61 -14.56
C TYR A 308 2.10 -17.42 -14.56
N ASN A 309 3.32 -17.60 -15.07
CA ASN A 309 4.34 -16.54 -15.15
C ASN A 309 4.14 -15.69 -16.40
N LEU A 310 3.68 -14.45 -16.23
CA LEU A 310 3.40 -13.52 -17.32
C LEU A 310 4.66 -12.99 -18.01
N LEU A 311 5.78 -12.90 -17.29
CA LEU A 311 7.07 -12.50 -17.86
C LEU A 311 7.74 -13.62 -18.67
N ASN A 312 7.20 -14.84 -18.59
CA ASN A 312 7.69 -16.02 -19.28
C ASN A 312 6.59 -16.66 -20.15
N GLN A 313 5.91 -15.85 -20.96
CA GLN A 313 4.91 -16.29 -21.94
C GLN A 313 3.73 -17.08 -21.34
N MET A 314 3.22 -16.69 -20.16
CA MET A 314 2.13 -17.39 -19.47
C MET A 314 2.44 -18.86 -19.18
N LYS A 315 3.72 -19.22 -19.01
CA LYS A 315 4.09 -20.59 -18.65
C LYS A 315 3.65 -20.88 -17.21
N LEU A 316 3.00 -22.04 -17.01
CA LEU A 316 2.75 -22.55 -15.66
C LEU A 316 4.09 -22.92 -15.00
N GLU A 317 4.40 -22.27 -13.90
CA GLU A 317 5.60 -22.51 -13.09
C GLU A 317 5.18 -23.01 -11.70
N SER A 318 6.09 -23.75 -11.06
CA SER A 318 5.94 -24.20 -9.68
C SER A 318 7.20 -23.88 -8.89
N VAL A 319 7.02 -23.48 -7.64
CA VAL A 319 8.09 -23.27 -6.65
C VAL A 319 7.68 -23.97 -5.36
N SER A 320 8.58 -24.75 -4.79
CA SER A 320 8.31 -25.52 -3.57
C SER A 320 9.20 -25.05 -2.43
N THR A 321 8.68 -25.14 -1.21
CA THR A 321 9.45 -24.95 0.03
C THR A 321 9.02 -25.97 1.05
N GLU A 322 9.95 -26.38 1.92
CA GLU A 322 9.68 -27.29 3.02
C GLU A 322 10.45 -26.82 4.25
N LEU A 323 9.98 -27.20 5.44
CA LEU A 323 10.64 -26.84 6.69
C LEU A 323 10.96 -28.10 7.51
N PRO A 324 12.24 -28.40 7.77
CA PRO A 324 12.61 -29.55 8.60
C PRO A 324 12.08 -29.40 10.03
N ILE A 325 11.76 -30.52 10.67
CA ILE A 325 11.41 -30.52 12.08
C ILE A 325 12.67 -30.25 12.92
N SER A 326 12.57 -29.33 13.87
CA SER A 326 13.62 -29.07 14.87
C SER A 326 13.06 -29.31 16.27
N HIS A 327 13.70 -30.17 17.05
CA HIS A 327 13.30 -30.48 18.43
C HIS A 327 14.25 -29.83 19.45
N ALA A 328 13.69 -29.29 20.54
CA ALA A 328 14.46 -28.81 21.68
C ALA A 328 13.66 -28.92 22.99
N ALA A 329 14.34 -28.73 24.12
CA ALA A 329 13.70 -28.74 25.44
C ALA A 329 12.79 -27.52 25.70
N ALA A 330 12.89 -26.48 24.89
CA ALA A 330 12.05 -25.28 24.93
C ALA A 330 11.72 -24.83 23.49
N LYS A 331 10.62 -24.10 23.33
CA LYS A 331 10.10 -23.62 22.02
C LYS A 331 11.08 -22.73 21.23
N GLY A 332 12.11 -22.19 21.90
CA GLY A 332 12.99 -21.18 21.34
C GLY A 332 12.39 -19.78 21.44
N LYS A 333 13.11 -18.80 20.88
CA LYS A 333 12.62 -17.42 20.80
C LYS A 333 11.57 -17.33 19.70
N GLN A 334 10.48 -16.62 19.99
CA GLN A 334 9.42 -16.31 19.03
C GLN A 334 10.00 -15.52 17.84
N ASP A 335 9.64 -15.89 16.62
CA ASP A 335 10.04 -15.20 15.39
C ASP A 335 9.23 -13.90 15.22
N PRO A 336 9.88 -12.72 15.21
CA PRO A 336 9.18 -11.45 15.08
C PRO A 336 8.40 -11.27 13.78
N ASP A 337 8.88 -11.81 12.66
CA ASP A 337 8.19 -11.68 11.37
C ASP A 337 6.87 -12.43 11.41
N VAL A 338 6.87 -13.65 11.94
CA VAL A 338 5.66 -14.48 12.04
C VAL A 338 4.65 -13.84 13.00
N LEU A 339 5.12 -13.34 14.15
CA LEU A 339 4.29 -12.64 15.12
C LEU A 339 3.60 -11.40 14.51
N VAL A 340 4.34 -10.56 13.79
CA VAL A 340 3.78 -9.35 13.16
C VAL A 340 2.72 -9.71 12.12
N GLU A 341 3.01 -10.66 11.24
CA GLU A 341 2.05 -11.09 10.21
C GLU A 341 0.81 -11.76 10.81
N MET A 342 0.98 -12.53 11.89
CA MET A 342 -0.13 -13.11 12.66
C MET A 342 -1.02 -12.02 13.27
N LEU A 343 -0.44 -11.00 13.90
CA LEU A 343 -1.21 -9.89 14.49
C LEU A 343 -1.98 -9.10 13.41
N VAL A 344 -1.36 -8.87 12.26
CA VAL A 344 -2.01 -8.20 11.11
C VAL A 344 -3.18 -9.04 10.58
N ALA A 345 -2.97 -10.35 10.39
CA ALA A 345 -4.02 -11.25 9.92
C ALA A 345 -5.19 -11.36 10.92
N ASN A 346 -4.88 -11.50 12.22
CA ASN A 346 -5.87 -11.57 13.29
C ASN A 346 -6.67 -10.26 13.41
N ALA A 347 -6.02 -9.10 13.24
CA ALA A 347 -6.74 -7.83 13.24
C ALA A 347 -7.69 -7.70 12.06
N GLY A 348 -7.30 -8.13 10.86
CA GLY A 348 -8.18 -8.15 9.68
C GLY A 348 -9.46 -8.97 9.95
N LYS A 349 -9.30 -10.20 10.44
CA LYS A 349 -10.42 -11.07 10.83
C LYS A 349 -11.24 -10.51 11.98
N GLY A 350 -10.56 -9.98 12.98
CA GLY A 350 -11.16 -9.36 14.15
C GLY A 350 -12.04 -8.19 13.76
N MET A 351 -11.57 -7.30 12.88
CA MET A 351 -12.36 -6.18 12.37
C MET A 351 -13.60 -6.63 11.58
N ALA A 352 -13.50 -7.69 10.77
CA ALA A 352 -14.67 -8.26 10.09
C ALA A 352 -15.72 -8.76 11.10
N LYS A 353 -15.29 -9.44 12.17
CA LYS A 353 -16.17 -9.93 13.23
C LYS A 353 -16.76 -8.79 14.08
N ILE A 354 -15.97 -7.77 14.40
CA ILE A 354 -16.46 -6.57 15.10
C ILE A 354 -17.54 -5.88 14.27
N THR A 355 -17.35 -5.81 12.95
CA THR A 355 -18.32 -5.24 12.00
C THR A 355 -19.63 -6.00 12.02
N GLU A 356 -19.58 -7.33 12.03
CA GLU A 356 -20.77 -8.18 12.17
C GLU A 356 -21.50 -7.94 13.50
N TYR A 357 -20.79 -7.90 14.63
CA TYR A 357 -21.41 -7.61 15.92
C TYR A 357 -22.05 -6.23 15.99
N VAL A 358 -21.40 -5.22 15.41
CA VAL A 358 -21.97 -3.87 15.29
C VAL A 358 -23.27 -3.88 14.49
N GLN A 359 -23.31 -4.59 13.35
CA GLN A 359 -24.52 -4.73 12.53
C GLN A 359 -25.68 -5.38 13.30
N GLN A 360 -25.36 -6.35 14.14
CA GLN A 360 -26.34 -7.05 14.98
C GLN A 360 -26.76 -6.23 16.21
N GLY A 361 -26.21 -5.01 16.40
CA GLY A 361 -26.48 -4.15 17.55
C GLY A 361 -25.75 -4.57 18.82
N ASN A 362 -24.84 -5.55 18.74
CA ASN A 362 -24.12 -6.11 19.87
C ASN A 362 -22.79 -5.35 20.10
N LEU A 363 -22.92 -4.13 20.63
CA LEU A 363 -21.79 -3.22 20.81
C LEU A 363 -20.84 -3.60 21.97
N GLU A 364 -21.29 -4.44 22.89
CA GLU A 364 -20.45 -4.92 24.00
C GLU A 364 -19.46 -5.97 23.51
N ASP A 365 -19.93 -6.99 22.79
CA ASP A 365 -19.06 -8.03 22.22
C ASP A 365 -18.08 -7.47 21.18
N ALA A 366 -18.54 -6.51 20.36
CA ALA A 366 -17.69 -5.74 19.45
C ALA A 366 -16.51 -5.07 20.17
N ARG A 367 -16.76 -4.43 21.32
CA ARG A 367 -15.73 -3.74 22.10
C ARG A 367 -14.79 -4.69 22.82
N VAL A 368 -15.27 -5.84 23.31
CA VAL A 368 -14.43 -6.86 23.92
C VAL A 368 -13.37 -7.36 22.93
N ILE A 369 -13.78 -7.66 21.69
CA ILE A 369 -12.85 -8.11 20.65
C ILE A 369 -11.88 -6.99 20.28
N LEU A 370 -12.40 -5.77 20.08
CA LEU A 370 -11.58 -4.63 19.69
C LEU A 370 -10.52 -4.29 20.73
N PHE A 371 -10.88 -4.32 22.02
CA PHE A 371 -9.95 -4.11 23.13
C PHE A 371 -8.85 -5.17 23.17
N GLY A 372 -9.21 -6.46 22.99
CA GLY A 372 -8.23 -7.55 22.93
C GLY A 372 -7.21 -7.36 21.80
N LEU A 373 -7.68 -7.04 20.60
CA LEU A 373 -6.81 -6.77 19.45
C LEU A 373 -5.87 -5.58 19.71
N MET A 374 -6.41 -4.48 20.26
CA MET A 374 -5.60 -3.30 20.59
C MET A 374 -4.51 -3.63 21.61
N GLN A 375 -4.84 -4.39 22.65
CA GLN A 375 -3.89 -4.80 23.68
C GLN A 375 -2.77 -5.68 23.11
N ASP A 376 -3.13 -6.66 22.28
CA ASP A 376 -2.16 -7.57 21.64
C ASP A 376 -1.23 -6.82 20.70
N ILE A 377 -1.76 -5.88 19.91
CA ILE A 377 -0.98 -5.07 18.97
C ILE A 377 -0.08 -4.09 19.72
N ASP A 378 -0.58 -3.40 20.74
CA ASP A 378 0.19 -2.41 21.51
C ASP A 378 1.37 -3.06 22.24
N SER A 379 1.13 -4.22 22.88
CA SER A 379 2.17 -4.99 23.58
C SER A 379 3.31 -5.43 22.65
N ASN A 380 3.01 -5.68 21.38
CA ASN A 380 3.94 -6.17 20.37
C ASN A 380 4.40 -5.09 19.38
N LYS A 381 3.94 -3.83 19.53
CA LYS A 381 4.22 -2.72 18.61
C LYS A 381 5.70 -2.52 18.37
N HIS A 382 6.55 -2.79 19.37
CA HIS A 382 8.01 -2.66 19.28
C HIS A 382 8.66 -3.56 18.20
N TYR A 383 8.03 -4.67 17.79
CA TYR A 383 8.56 -5.55 16.73
C TYR A 383 8.36 -4.98 15.32
N SER A 384 7.29 -4.21 15.10
CA SER A 384 7.06 -3.47 13.86
C SER A 384 6.25 -2.20 14.16
N PRO A 385 6.92 -1.13 14.66
CA PRO A 385 6.23 0.07 15.15
C PRO A 385 5.33 0.70 14.11
N ASN A 386 5.71 0.60 12.84
CA ASN A 386 4.99 1.22 11.72
C ASN A 386 3.77 0.40 11.31
N ALA A 387 3.90 -0.93 11.13
CA ALA A 387 2.78 -1.76 10.71
C ALA A 387 1.75 -1.92 11.84
N LEU A 388 2.23 -2.21 13.05
CA LEU A 388 1.38 -2.41 14.22
C LEU A 388 0.87 -1.09 14.79
N GLY A 389 1.64 0.00 14.70
CA GLY A 389 1.18 1.35 15.10
C GLY A 389 0.02 1.85 14.25
N SER A 390 0.15 1.80 12.91
CA SER A 390 -0.93 2.18 11.99
C SER A 390 -2.18 1.32 12.17
N LEU A 391 -2.01 0.02 12.46
CA LEU A 391 -3.12 -0.88 12.76
C LEU A 391 -3.79 -0.55 14.10
N LEU A 392 -3.01 -0.26 15.14
CA LEU A 392 -3.51 0.16 16.44
C LEU A 392 -4.32 1.45 16.34
N HIS A 393 -3.82 2.45 15.60
CA HIS A 393 -4.52 3.71 15.39
C HIS A 393 -5.87 3.51 14.68
N ARG A 394 -5.95 2.59 13.70
CA ARG A 394 -7.20 2.25 13.03
C ARG A 394 -8.20 1.58 13.96
N LEU A 395 -7.75 0.66 14.81
CA LEU A 395 -8.60 0.04 15.84
C LEU A 395 -9.08 1.08 16.86
N GLN A 396 -8.24 2.02 17.26
CA GLN A 396 -8.61 3.13 18.15
C GLN A 396 -9.67 4.05 17.52
N ALA A 397 -9.51 4.40 16.23
CA ALA A 397 -10.50 5.18 15.51
C ALA A 397 -11.84 4.43 15.39
N MET A 398 -11.79 3.11 15.22
CA MET A 398 -12.97 2.25 15.19
C MET A 398 -13.65 2.18 16.57
N ASP A 399 -12.90 2.12 17.68
CA ASP A 399 -13.46 2.19 19.04
C ASP A 399 -14.19 3.51 19.27
N ALA A 400 -13.53 4.64 18.94
CA ALA A 400 -14.09 5.97 19.12
C ALA A 400 -15.45 6.10 18.40
N LYS A 401 -15.53 5.60 17.15
CA LYS A 401 -16.77 5.58 16.37
C LYS A 401 -17.85 4.70 17.00
N ILE A 402 -17.49 3.54 17.57
CA ILE A 402 -18.44 2.66 18.26
C ILE A 402 -19.01 3.34 19.52
N GLN A 403 -18.18 4.11 20.25
CA GLN A 403 -18.61 4.82 21.45
C GLN A 403 -19.56 6.00 21.19
N GLU A 404 -19.44 6.67 20.03
CA GLU A 404 -20.26 7.83 19.68
C GLU A 404 -21.76 7.52 19.41
N LYS A 405 -22.20 6.24 19.45
CA LYS A 405 -23.60 5.81 19.23
C LYS A 405 -24.25 6.42 17.97
N SER A 406 -23.48 6.63 16.91
CA SER A 406 -24.03 7.17 15.66
C SER A 406 -24.83 6.09 14.90
N ASN A 407 -26.02 6.45 14.40
CA ASN A 407 -26.83 5.60 13.51
C ASN A 407 -26.12 5.23 12.19
N ASP A 408 -24.93 5.80 11.92
CA ASP A 408 -24.07 5.49 10.77
C ASP A 408 -22.97 4.45 11.05
N LEU A 409 -22.96 3.80 12.23
CA LEU A 409 -21.96 2.78 12.63
C LEU A 409 -21.75 1.69 11.57
N THR A 410 -22.83 1.28 10.89
CA THR A 410 -22.80 0.23 9.88
C THR A 410 -22.00 0.66 8.66
N LYS A 411 -22.15 1.89 8.17
CA LYS A 411 -21.60 2.34 6.87
C LYS A 411 -20.06 2.43 6.85
N HIS A 412 -19.44 2.84 7.96
CA HIS A 412 -17.99 3.07 8.02
C HIS A 412 -17.13 1.82 8.27
N LEU A 413 -17.75 0.70 8.65
CA LEU A 413 -17.05 -0.53 8.99
C LEU A 413 -16.78 -1.43 7.77
N PHE A 414 -17.55 -1.25 6.69
CA PHE A 414 -17.45 -2.04 5.47
C PHE A 414 -16.20 -1.74 4.62
N ALA A 415 -15.52 -0.61 4.83
CA ALA A 415 -14.29 -0.25 4.14
C ALA A 415 -13.06 -1.08 4.58
N GLY A 416 -13.18 -1.86 5.66
CA GLY A 416 -12.03 -2.54 6.29
C GLY A 416 -11.71 -3.93 5.75
N SER A 417 -12.67 -4.75 5.33
CA SER A 417 -12.45 -6.20 5.21
C SER A 417 -11.67 -6.67 3.98
N SER A 418 -11.29 -5.78 3.06
CA SER A 418 -10.53 -6.16 1.85
C SER A 418 -9.23 -5.35 1.62
N TYR A 419 -8.84 -4.48 2.55
CA TYR A 419 -7.75 -3.51 2.31
C TYR A 419 -6.85 -3.31 3.54
N PHE A 420 -6.05 -4.32 3.90
CA PHE A 420 -4.99 -4.16 4.90
C PHE A 420 -3.61 -4.17 4.23
N SER A 421 -3.25 -3.05 3.59
CA SER A 421 -1.85 -2.73 3.24
C SER A 421 -1.62 -1.21 3.18
N ARG A 422 -1.10 -0.69 4.30
CA ARG A 422 -0.29 0.53 4.53
C ARG A 422 -0.79 1.92 4.05
N GLY A 423 -0.90 2.85 5.01
CA GLY A 423 -0.82 4.31 4.84
C GLY A 423 -0.31 4.97 6.15
N PRO A 424 0.52 6.04 6.10
CA PRO A 424 1.18 6.62 7.28
C PRO A 424 0.43 7.81 7.94
N GLU A 425 0.73 8.02 9.23
CA GLU A 425 0.14 8.99 10.20
C GLU A 425 0.54 10.47 9.96
N LYS A 426 -0.19 11.41 10.59
CA LYS A 426 0.08 12.88 10.64
C LYS A 426 1.11 13.24 11.74
N ILE A 427 1.98 14.22 11.51
CA ILE A 427 2.90 14.79 12.54
C ILE A 427 2.35 16.14 13.04
N ASP A 428 1.95 16.23 14.32
CA ASP A 428 1.52 17.50 14.92
C ASP A 428 2.73 18.30 15.45
N LEU A 429 3.13 19.34 14.73
CA LEU A 429 4.27 20.20 15.07
C LEU A 429 3.86 21.57 15.65
N LYS A 430 2.60 21.76 16.03
CA LYS A 430 2.11 23.03 16.59
C LYS A 430 2.78 23.33 17.94
N GLY A 431 3.45 24.48 18.04
CA GLY A 431 4.10 24.94 19.28
C GLY A 431 5.56 24.51 19.46
N VAL A 432 6.14 23.75 18.53
CA VAL A 432 7.55 23.36 18.59
C VAL A 432 8.46 24.52 18.18
N GLN A 433 9.31 25.00 19.10
CA GLN A 433 10.36 26.00 18.79
C GLN A 433 11.46 25.39 17.90
N VAL A 434 11.84 26.10 16.84
CA VAL A 434 12.91 25.69 15.92
C VAL A 434 14.27 26.23 16.33
N HIS A 435 15.35 25.53 15.97
CA HIS A 435 16.72 25.98 16.17
C HIS A 435 17.65 25.58 15.00
N ASP A 436 18.84 26.17 14.96
CA ASP A 436 19.78 26.02 13.83
C ASP A 436 20.80 24.88 13.98
N ARG A 437 20.65 24.02 14.98
CA ARG A 437 21.49 22.83 15.10
C ARG A 437 21.28 21.90 13.88
N ILE A 438 22.38 21.33 13.39
CA ILE A 438 22.38 20.37 12.27
C ILE A 438 22.29 18.96 12.86
N TYR A 439 21.36 18.14 12.33
CA TYR A 439 21.30 16.71 12.61
C TYR A 439 22.01 15.92 11.51
N GLU A 440 22.87 14.99 11.90
CA GLU A 440 23.64 14.16 10.98
C GLU A 440 23.25 12.71 11.17
N TYR A 441 22.91 12.04 10.06
CA TYR A 441 22.46 10.66 10.06
C TYR A 441 23.23 9.85 9.02
N GLN A 442 23.82 8.74 9.45
CA GLN A 442 24.44 7.78 8.53
C GLN A 442 23.41 6.71 8.17
N THR A 443 23.14 6.59 6.88
CA THR A 443 22.28 5.53 6.36
C THR A 443 22.99 4.18 6.49
N THR A 444 22.26 3.08 6.66
CA THR A 444 22.85 1.73 6.72
C THR A 444 22.17 0.83 5.69
N GLY A 445 22.93 0.09 4.90
CA GLY A 445 22.36 -0.84 3.90
C GLY A 445 21.48 -0.15 2.85
N ASP A 446 20.65 -0.95 2.17
CA ASP A 446 19.75 -0.46 1.13
C ASP A 446 18.58 0.32 1.71
N ILE A 447 18.19 1.39 1.03
CA ILE A 447 17.01 2.18 1.39
C ILE A 447 15.89 1.76 0.45
N ASP A 448 14.95 1.00 0.98
CA ASP A 448 13.82 0.45 0.24
C ASP A 448 12.49 0.78 0.95
N LEU A 449 11.37 0.32 0.41
CA LEU A 449 10.04 0.44 1.02
C LEU A 449 9.99 0.02 2.51
N TYR A 450 10.86 -0.88 2.97
CA TYR A 450 10.90 -1.35 4.36
C TYR A 450 11.71 -0.41 5.27
N LYS A 451 12.78 0.19 4.76
CA LYS A 451 13.62 1.13 5.51
C LYS A 451 13.10 2.56 5.51
N CYS A 452 12.27 2.90 4.53
CA CYS A 452 11.67 4.23 4.40
C CYS A 452 10.91 4.70 5.66
N PRO A 453 10.01 3.90 6.26
CA PRO A 453 9.33 4.28 7.50
C PRO A 453 10.29 4.57 8.66
N GLU A 454 11.38 3.82 8.82
CA GLU A 454 12.39 4.06 9.86
C GLU A 454 13.06 5.42 9.70
N ILE A 455 13.52 5.72 8.47
CA ILE A 455 14.15 6.99 8.13
C ILE A 455 13.17 8.16 8.38
N LYS A 456 11.88 7.99 8.05
CA LYS A 456 10.84 8.99 8.36
C LYS A 456 10.75 9.23 9.85
N SER A 457 10.53 8.18 10.66
CA SER A 457 10.36 8.33 12.11
C SER A 457 11.58 8.95 12.81
N ILE A 458 12.80 8.71 12.31
CA ILE A 458 14.02 9.35 12.82
C ILE A 458 13.97 10.86 12.58
N VAL A 459 13.60 11.28 11.38
CA VAL A 459 13.50 12.71 11.04
C VAL A 459 12.32 13.34 11.77
N GLU A 460 11.17 12.67 11.86
CA GLU A 460 9.98 13.14 12.59
C GLU A 460 10.31 13.50 14.05
N ARG A 461 10.98 12.58 14.76
CA ARG A 461 11.42 12.85 16.14
C ARG A 461 12.35 14.06 16.22
N LYS A 462 13.23 14.24 15.23
CA LYS A 462 14.13 15.41 15.17
C LYS A 462 13.37 16.70 14.85
N LEU A 463 12.31 16.64 14.05
CA LEU A 463 11.42 17.77 13.85
C LEU A 463 10.73 18.15 15.16
N GLU A 464 10.22 17.18 15.94
CA GLU A 464 9.62 17.44 17.26
C GLU A 464 10.63 18.07 18.25
N GLU A 465 11.91 17.72 18.16
CA GLU A 465 12.99 18.32 18.94
C GLU A 465 13.40 19.74 18.46
N GLY A 466 12.85 20.23 17.36
CA GLY A 466 13.11 21.57 16.82
C GLY A 466 14.17 21.65 15.72
N PHE A 467 14.68 20.51 15.22
CA PHE A 467 15.62 20.51 14.10
C PHE A 467 14.95 20.92 12.80
N ARG A 468 15.66 21.72 12.01
CA ARG A 468 15.29 22.08 10.63
C ARG A 468 16.40 21.84 9.61
N TYR A 469 17.62 21.53 10.05
CA TYR A 469 18.75 21.25 9.17
C TYR A 469 19.23 19.81 9.34
N VAL A 470 19.30 19.06 8.25
CA VAL A 470 19.64 17.62 8.27
C VAL A 470 20.66 17.27 7.18
N ILE A 471 21.63 16.43 7.52
CA ILE A 471 22.57 15.82 6.58
C ILE A 471 22.44 14.31 6.65
N PHE A 472 22.28 13.66 5.50
CA PHE A 472 22.38 12.20 5.38
C PHE A 472 23.70 11.80 4.72
N ASP A 473 24.39 10.84 5.34
CA ASP A 473 25.58 10.19 4.81
C ASP A 473 25.21 8.85 4.16
N PHE A 474 25.34 8.78 2.84
CA PHE A 474 25.01 7.62 1.99
C PHE A 474 26.17 6.66 1.75
N SER A 475 27.27 6.79 2.51
CA SER A 475 28.48 5.95 2.35
C SER A 475 28.22 4.44 2.45
N GLU A 476 27.25 4.05 3.28
CA GLU A 476 26.85 2.65 3.51
C GLU A 476 25.56 2.25 2.78
N THR A 477 25.07 3.07 1.84
CA THR A 477 23.91 2.73 1.01
C THR A 477 24.30 2.26 -0.38
N SER A 478 24.01 0.99 -0.67
CA SER A 478 24.28 0.35 -1.95
C SER A 478 23.16 0.57 -2.98
N HIS A 479 21.90 0.59 -2.55
CA HIS A 479 20.74 0.74 -3.43
C HIS A 479 19.66 1.63 -2.81
N ILE A 480 18.91 2.33 -3.67
CA ILE A 480 17.69 3.06 -3.31
C ILE A 480 16.57 2.75 -4.31
N ASP A 481 15.35 2.51 -3.83
CA ASP A 481 14.16 2.24 -4.66
C ASP A 481 13.26 3.48 -4.82
N SER A 482 12.13 3.35 -5.51
CA SER A 482 11.14 4.42 -5.70
C SER A 482 10.53 4.93 -4.38
N SER A 483 10.44 4.09 -3.36
CA SER A 483 9.93 4.44 -2.02
C SER A 483 10.93 5.31 -1.25
N ALA A 484 12.22 5.01 -1.39
CA ALA A 484 13.32 5.81 -0.83
C ALA A 484 13.32 7.22 -1.39
N ILE A 485 13.10 7.34 -2.69
CA ILE A 485 13.02 8.62 -3.38
C ILE A 485 11.85 9.44 -2.85
N GLY A 486 10.64 8.85 -2.77
CA GLY A 486 9.47 9.51 -2.21
C GLY A 486 9.69 9.94 -0.76
N THR A 487 10.34 9.10 0.03
CA THR A 487 10.69 9.38 1.43
C THR A 487 11.66 10.53 1.58
N LEU A 488 12.72 10.58 0.76
CA LEU A 488 13.70 11.67 0.79
C LEU A 488 13.08 13.00 0.37
N ILE A 489 12.24 13.00 -0.67
CA ILE A 489 11.50 14.20 -1.10
C ILE A 489 10.55 14.68 0.02
N GLN A 490 9.85 13.75 0.67
CA GLN A 490 8.94 14.07 1.76
C GLN A 490 9.69 14.72 2.94
N ILE A 491 10.84 14.17 3.33
CA ILE A 491 11.73 14.71 4.37
C ILE A 491 12.23 16.12 4.01
N VAL A 492 12.66 16.33 2.77
CA VAL A 492 13.06 17.66 2.28
C VAL A 492 11.88 18.64 2.41
N GLY A 493 10.68 18.21 2.05
CA GLY A 493 9.46 19.00 2.19
C GLY A 493 9.16 19.39 3.64
N TRP A 494 9.29 18.44 4.59
CA TRP A 494 9.12 18.71 6.02
C TRP A 494 10.08 19.77 6.55
N LEU A 495 11.37 19.65 6.20
CA LEU A 495 12.42 20.55 6.68
C LEU A 495 12.26 21.96 6.09
N ARG A 496 12.02 22.05 4.77
CA ARG A 496 11.88 23.35 4.08
C ARG A 496 10.69 24.17 4.55
N ARG A 497 9.56 23.53 4.90
CA ARG A 497 8.40 24.23 5.48
C ARG A 497 8.72 24.98 6.79
N ARG A 498 9.83 24.64 7.44
CA ARG A 498 10.31 25.27 8.68
C ARG A 498 11.55 26.16 8.48
N GLY A 499 11.82 26.58 7.24
CA GLY A 499 13.02 27.35 6.88
C GLY A 499 14.32 26.52 6.93
N GLY A 500 14.17 25.20 6.91
CA GLY A 500 15.23 24.22 6.99
C GLY A 500 15.77 23.76 5.65
N GLU A 501 16.78 22.89 5.66
CA GLU A 501 17.36 22.30 4.46
C GLU A 501 17.88 20.88 4.71
N PHE A 502 17.88 20.07 3.66
CA PHE A 502 18.41 18.72 3.65
C PHE A 502 19.60 18.61 2.69
N ILE A 503 20.70 17.98 3.12
CA ILE A 503 21.85 17.67 2.26
C ILE A 503 22.13 16.16 2.27
N ALA A 504 22.25 15.56 1.09
CA ALA A 504 22.81 14.22 0.92
C ALA A 504 24.32 14.29 0.69
N SER A 505 25.10 13.41 1.32
CA SER A 505 26.55 13.37 1.21
C SER A 505 27.08 11.95 1.03
N ASN A 506 28.32 11.81 0.56
CA ASN A 506 28.99 10.51 0.34
C ASN A 506 28.16 9.52 -0.52
N ILE A 507 27.45 10.01 -1.54
CA ILE A 507 26.59 9.17 -2.38
C ILE A 507 27.45 8.22 -3.23
N ARG A 508 27.21 6.90 -3.10
CA ARG A 508 27.84 5.88 -3.94
C ARG A 508 27.35 5.95 -5.40
N ASP A 509 28.17 5.49 -6.35
CA ASP A 509 27.87 5.63 -7.79
C ASP A 509 26.58 4.93 -8.24
N SER A 510 26.20 3.82 -7.60
CA SER A 510 24.91 3.14 -7.85
C SER A 510 23.72 4.04 -7.49
N VAL A 511 23.81 4.77 -6.38
CA VAL A 511 22.78 5.69 -5.89
C VAL A 511 22.82 7.02 -6.66
N LYS A 512 24.00 7.50 -7.06
CA LYS A 512 24.14 8.68 -7.94
C LYS A 512 23.38 8.50 -9.24
N LYS A 513 23.50 7.34 -9.89
CA LYS A 513 22.73 7.04 -11.11
C LYS A 513 21.23 7.13 -10.88
N VAL A 514 20.74 6.69 -9.72
CA VAL A 514 19.32 6.82 -9.38
C VAL A 514 18.96 8.30 -9.19
N PHE A 515 19.78 9.09 -8.48
CA PHE A 515 19.58 10.54 -8.34
C PHE A 515 19.59 11.27 -9.69
N GLU A 516 20.42 10.85 -10.66
CA GLU A 516 20.47 11.42 -12.00
C GLU A 516 19.21 11.06 -12.81
N ILE A 517 18.86 9.76 -12.88
CA ILE A 517 17.71 9.26 -13.65
C ILE A 517 16.41 9.87 -13.13
N THR A 518 16.28 10.03 -11.81
CA THR A 518 15.08 10.60 -11.17
C THR A 518 15.16 12.10 -10.94
N ARG A 519 16.24 12.75 -11.39
CA ARG A 519 16.49 14.20 -11.25
C ARG A 519 16.41 14.72 -9.81
N LEU A 520 16.76 13.89 -8.83
CA LEU A 520 16.75 14.27 -7.42
C LEU A 520 17.71 15.41 -7.10
N TYR A 521 18.78 15.60 -7.88
CA TYR A 521 19.69 16.75 -7.76
C TYR A 521 18.98 18.11 -7.87
N ASN A 522 17.79 18.17 -8.47
CA ASN A 522 17.01 19.41 -8.55
C ASN A 522 16.26 19.73 -7.25
N HIS A 523 16.03 18.72 -6.41
CA HIS A 523 15.22 18.84 -5.20
C HIS A 523 16.06 18.69 -3.93
N ILE A 524 17.16 17.92 -4.00
CA ILE A 524 18.04 17.59 -2.90
C ILE A 524 19.42 18.20 -3.18
N ARG A 525 19.93 19.01 -2.24
CA ARG A 525 21.32 19.46 -2.29
C ARG A 525 22.25 18.28 -2.00
N VAL A 526 23.32 18.17 -2.76
CA VAL A 526 24.32 17.10 -2.60
C VAL A 526 25.69 17.71 -2.34
N ALA A 527 26.44 17.11 -1.42
CA ALA A 527 27.84 17.43 -1.16
C ALA A 527 28.71 16.17 -1.31
N GLU A 528 29.98 16.33 -1.70
CA GLU A 528 30.87 15.18 -1.88
C GLU A 528 31.20 14.48 -0.56
N THR A 529 31.36 15.26 0.53
CA THR A 529 31.74 14.76 1.84
C THR A 529 30.85 15.33 2.95
N MET A 530 30.81 14.65 4.09
CA MET A 530 30.15 15.14 5.31
C MET A 530 30.67 16.52 5.75
N THR A 531 31.99 16.76 5.62
CA THR A 531 32.59 18.06 5.95
C THR A 531 32.06 19.18 5.05
N SER A 532 32.01 18.95 3.73
CA SER A 532 31.45 19.91 2.78
C SER A 532 29.95 20.14 3.00
N ALA A 533 29.19 19.10 3.37
CA ALA A 533 27.78 19.22 3.72
C ALA A 533 27.56 20.14 4.93
N ARG A 534 28.38 20.00 5.99
CA ARG A 534 28.32 20.90 7.17
C ARG A 534 28.62 22.34 6.80
N GLU A 535 29.69 22.59 6.05
CA GLU A 535 30.06 23.95 5.63
C GLU A 535 28.96 24.62 4.80
N ASN A 536 28.30 23.86 3.92
CA ASN A 536 27.18 24.35 3.13
C ASN A 536 25.98 24.75 4.01
N LEU A 537 25.57 23.90 4.95
CA LEU A 537 24.48 24.23 5.87
C LEU A 537 24.85 25.39 6.80
N GLN A 538 26.08 25.47 7.29
CA GLN A 538 26.54 26.60 8.10
C GLN A 538 26.43 27.91 7.34
N ARG A 539 26.83 27.97 6.06
CA ARG A 539 26.65 29.17 5.23
C ARG A 539 25.18 29.55 5.07
N ILE A 540 24.29 28.57 4.87
CA ILE A 540 22.85 28.79 4.77
C ILE A 540 22.30 29.36 6.09
N ILE A 541 22.71 28.80 7.23
CA ILE A 541 22.32 29.27 8.56
C ILE A 541 22.79 30.72 8.79
N TYR A 542 24.06 31.02 8.51
CA TYR A 542 24.61 32.38 8.66
C TYR A 542 23.92 33.40 7.76
N ALA A 543 23.58 33.02 6.52
CA ALA A 543 22.86 33.91 5.59
C ALA A 543 21.44 34.22 6.11
N ASN A 544 20.73 33.21 6.61
CA ASN A 544 19.38 33.38 7.14
C ASN A 544 19.35 34.21 8.44
N GLN A 545 20.42 34.17 9.24
CA GLN A 545 20.56 35.03 10.43
C GLN A 545 20.90 36.48 10.10
N GLY A 546 21.45 36.76 8.91
CA GLY A 546 21.74 38.11 8.44
C GLY A 546 20.51 38.86 7.91
N GLU A 547 19.49 38.15 7.42
CA GLU A 547 18.23 38.73 6.94
C GLU A 547 17.22 39.06 8.05
N GLU A 548 17.39 38.53 9.27
CA GLU A 548 16.54 38.85 10.43
C GLU A 548 17.04 40.08 11.25
N ALA A 549 18.17 40.69 10.84
CA ALA A 549 18.82 41.80 11.56
C ALA A 549 18.74 43.17 10.85
N ASP A 550 18.12 43.24 9.67
CA ASP A 550 17.71 44.47 8.96
C ASP A 550 16.18 44.60 8.99
#